data_AF-A0A1Y6KR38-F1
#
_entry.id   AF-A0A1Y6KR38-F1
#
_cell.length_a   1.000
_cell.length_b   1.000
_cell.length_c   1.000
_cell.angle_alpha   90.00
_cell.angle_beta   90.00
_cell.angle_gamma   90.00
#
_symmetry.space_group_name_H-M   'P 1'
#
loop_
_entity.id
_entity.type
_entity.pdbx_description
1 polymer ?
#
loop_
_entity_poly.entity_id
_entity_poly.type
_entity_poly.pdbx_seq_one_letter_code
_entity_poly.pdbx_strand_id
1 'polypeptide(L)'
;MQYLLMIYLNEVEYAKMEKEAEGKMLAEYQTFTQSIISSGNYKGGDRLQPTSTSTTVRVRDGKILTTDGPFAETREQLGGYYMIEAKNIDEAIGIAARIPGARLGSIEVRPVWQYNH
;
A
#
# COMPACT_ATOMS: atom_id res chain seq x y z
N MET A 1 0.09 -10.22 15.65
CA MET A 1 -0.86 -9.11 15.45
C MET A 1 -0.82 -8.68 13.99
N GLN A 2 -1.96 -8.37 13.38
CA GLN A 2 -1.99 -7.93 11.98
C GLN A 2 -1.87 -6.40 11.85
N TYR A 3 -1.12 -5.98 10.84
CA TYR A 3 -0.91 -4.59 10.47
C TYR A 3 -1.09 -4.42 8.96
N LEU A 4 -1.77 -3.35 8.57
CA LEU A 4 -1.83 -2.88 7.20
C LEU A 4 -0.73 -1.84 7.00
N LEU A 5 0.17 -2.09 6.06
CA LEU A 5 1.21 -1.17 5.62
C LEU A 5 0.71 -0.51 4.34
N MET A 6 0.25 0.72 4.42
CA MET A 6 -0.30 1.46 3.28
C MET A 6 0.81 2.27 2.61
N ILE A 7 1.02 2.03 1.33
CA ILE A 7 2.13 2.61 0.55
C ILE A 7 1.58 3.83 -0.18
N TYR A 8 1.94 5.03 0.29
CA TYR A 8 1.59 6.28 -0.36
C TYR A 8 2.75 6.79 -1.21
N LEU A 9 2.41 7.29 -2.39
CA LEU A 9 3.35 7.91 -3.33
C LEU A 9 2.65 9.00 -4.13
N ASN A 10 3.42 9.90 -4.74
CA ASN A 10 2.86 10.83 -5.72
C ASN A 10 2.86 10.16 -7.12
N GLU A 11 1.67 9.89 -7.67
CA GLU A 11 1.50 9.19 -8.96
C GLU A 11 2.12 9.97 -10.12
N VAL A 12 2.06 11.30 -10.08
CA VAL A 12 2.62 12.17 -11.14
C VAL A 12 4.15 12.11 -11.15
N GLU A 13 4.79 12.17 -9.99
CA GLU A 13 6.25 12.04 -9.89
C GLU A 13 6.71 10.61 -10.18
N TYR A 14 5.94 9.61 -9.75
CA TYR A 14 6.22 8.21 -10.07
C TYR A 14 6.16 7.95 -11.57
N ALA A 15 5.17 8.51 -12.27
CA ALA A 15 5.03 8.37 -13.73
C ALA A 15 6.17 9.02 -14.53
N LYS A 16 6.94 9.94 -13.91
CA LYS A 16 8.13 10.56 -14.52
C LYS A 16 9.42 9.75 -14.29
N MET A 17 9.37 8.66 -13.52
CA MET A 17 10.56 7.86 -13.27
C MET A 17 11.11 7.26 -14.57
N GLU A 18 12.44 7.29 -14.70
CA GLU A 18 13.13 6.58 -15.76
C GLU A 18 12.86 5.07 -15.68
N LYS A 19 12.67 4.42 -16.83
CA LYS A 19 12.34 2.98 -16.89
C LYS A 19 13.35 2.09 -16.16
N GLU A 20 14.63 2.44 -16.21
CA GLU A 20 15.68 1.70 -15.49
C GLU A 20 15.50 1.83 -13.97
N ALA A 21 15.17 3.03 -13.48
CA ALA A 21 14.93 3.26 -12.06
C ALA A 21 13.65 2.54 -11.58
N GLU A 22 12.58 2.58 -12.39
CA GLU A 22 11.36 1.81 -12.13
C GLU A 22 11.66 0.30 -12.06
N GLY A 23 12.39 -0.24 -13.04
CA GLY A 23 12.77 -1.65 -13.08
C GLY A 23 13.58 -2.09 -11.85
N LYS A 24 14.55 -1.27 -11.40
CA LYS A 24 15.31 -1.53 -10.16
C LYS A 24 14.38 -1.56 -8.95
N MET A 25 13.48 -0.58 -8.83
CA MET A 25 12.54 -0.51 -7.72
C MET A 25 11.61 -1.74 -7.68
N LEU A 26 11.13 -2.20 -8.83
CA LEU A 26 10.30 -3.41 -8.93
C LEU A 26 11.07 -4.67 -8.49
N ALA A 27 12.34 -4.81 -8.87
CA ALA A 27 13.19 -5.92 -8.43
C ALA A 27 13.44 -5.89 -6.90
N GLU A 28 13.60 -4.69 -6.32
CA GLU A 28 13.70 -4.54 -4.87
C GLU A 28 12.38 -4.91 -4.17
N TYR A 29 11.23 -4.55 -4.72
CA TYR A 29 9.92 -4.96 -4.20
C TYR A 29 9.76 -6.47 -4.21
N GLN A 30 10.18 -7.14 -5.30
CA GLN A 30 10.16 -8.61 -5.38
C GLN A 30 11.03 -9.24 -4.30
N THR A 31 12.26 -8.72 -4.13
CA THR A 31 13.20 -9.21 -3.12
C THR A 31 12.65 -9.00 -1.70
N PHE A 32 12.11 -7.83 -1.40
CA PHE A 32 11.47 -7.52 -0.12
C PHE A 32 10.28 -8.45 0.14
N THR A 33 9.37 -8.59 -0.82
CA THR A 33 8.18 -9.44 -0.71
C THR A 33 8.57 -10.88 -0.42
N GLN A 34 9.53 -11.42 -1.17
CA GLN A 34 10.03 -12.78 -0.94
C GLN A 34 10.62 -12.93 0.47
N SER A 35 11.33 -11.92 0.97
CA SER A 35 11.88 -11.94 2.33
C SER A 35 10.81 -12.04 3.40
N ILE A 36 9.72 -11.27 3.30
CA ILE A 36 8.64 -11.28 4.31
C ILE A 36 7.72 -12.50 4.19
N ILE A 37 7.65 -13.12 3.00
CA ILE A 37 7.05 -14.44 2.82
C ILE A 37 7.87 -15.49 3.57
N SER A 38 9.18 -15.52 3.32
CA SER A 38 10.08 -16.51 3.92
C SER A 38 10.16 -16.41 5.45
N SER A 39 9.98 -15.21 6.02
CA SER A 39 9.94 -15.01 7.47
C SER A 39 8.57 -15.27 8.10
N GLY A 40 7.54 -15.58 7.30
CA GLY A 40 6.17 -15.84 7.76
C GLY A 40 5.37 -14.58 8.13
N ASN A 41 5.90 -13.38 7.86
CA ASN A 41 5.22 -12.13 8.16
C ASN A 41 4.16 -11.77 7.09
N TYR A 42 4.25 -12.28 5.86
CA TYR A 42 3.33 -11.92 4.78
C TYR A 42 1.95 -12.56 4.93
N LYS A 43 0.88 -11.75 4.83
CA LYS A 43 -0.53 -12.22 4.78
C LYS A 43 -1.26 -11.84 3.49
N GLY A 44 -0.72 -10.89 2.73
CA GLY A 44 -1.28 -10.42 1.46
C GLY A 44 -0.71 -9.05 1.11
N GLY A 45 -0.94 -8.59 -0.12
CA GLY A 45 -0.49 -7.28 -0.56
C GLY A 45 -0.40 -7.20 -2.07
N ASP A 46 -0.69 -6.02 -2.60
CA ASP A 46 -0.69 -5.75 -4.04
C ASP A 46 -0.34 -4.30 -4.32
N ARG A 47 0.19 -4.06 -5.52
CA ARG A 47 0.23 -2.73 -6.12
C ARG A 47 -1.16 -2.40 -6.66
N LEU A 48 -1.61 -1.17 -6.42
CA LEU A 48 -2.86 -0.68 -6.95
C LEU A 48 -2.65 -0.01 -8.31
N GLN A 49 -3.70 -0.04 -9.13
CA GLN A 49 -3.77 0.77 -10.34
C GLN A 49 -3.90 2.27 -9.96
N PRO A 50 -3.52 3.19 -10.86
CA PRO A 50 -3.61 4.63 -10.59
C PRO A 50 -5.01 5.07 -10.16
N THR A 51 -5.10 6.14 -9.37
CA THR A 51 -6.37 6.68 -8.87
C THR A 51 -7.37 7.05 -9.98
N SER A 52 -6.90 7.34 -11.19
CA SER A 52 -7.75 7.56 -12.38
C SER A 52 -8.58 6.34 -12.79
N THR A 53 -8.24 5.14 -12.32
CA THR A 53 -8.99 3.90 -12.55
C THR A 53 -9.99 3.57 -11.45
N SER A 54 -10.00 4.35 -10.36
CA SER A 54 -10.83 4.07 -9.20
C SER A 54 -12.24 4.62 -9.34
N THR A 55 -13.18 4.02 -8.62
CA THR A 55 -14.56 4.52 -8.47
C THR A 55 -14.90 4.56 -6.99
N THR A 56 -15.33 5.72 -6.51
CA THR A 56 -15.78 5.90 -5.13
C THR A 56 -17.28 5.68 -5.03
N VAL A 57 -17.70 4.83 -4.09
CA VAL A 57 -19.12 4.50 -3.83
C VAL A 57 -19.57 5.12 -2.51
N ARG A 58 -20.76 5.72 -2.48
CA ARG A 58 -21.45 6.20 -1.27
C ARG A 58 -22.91 5.72 -1.27
N VAL A 59 -23.44 5.39 -0.10
CA VAL A 59 -24.86 5.08 0.08
C VAL A 59 -25.52 6.13 0.96
N ARG A 60 -26.61 6.72 0.45
CA ARG A 60 -27.42 7.73 1.15
C ARG A 60 -28.89 7.43 0.89
N ASP A 61 -29.68 7.33 1.96
CA ASP A 61 -31.11 7.03 1.91
C ASP A 61 -31.45 5.80 1.03
N GLY A 62 -30.64 4.74 1.16
CA GLY A 62 -30.80 3.51 0.38
C GLY A 62 -30.38 3.59 -1.09
N LYS A 63 -29.87 4.73 -1.56
CA LYS A 63 -29.42 4.93 -2.94
C LYS A 63 -27.90 4.83 -3.05
N ILE A 64 -27.43 4.11 -4.08
CA ILE A 64 -26.01 4.02 -4.44
C ILE A 64 -25.65 5.23 -5.30
N LEU A 65 -24.63 5.97 -4.87
CA LEU A 65 -24.03 7.09 -5.58
C LEU A 65 -22.58 6.72 -5.91
N THR A 66 -22.19 6.88 -7.17
CA THR A 66 -20.82 6.65 -7.62
C THR A 66 -20.16 7.95 -8.07
N THR A 67 -18.84 8.03 -7.91
CA THR A 67 -18.02 9.12 -8.42
C THR A 67 -16.74 8.52 -8.97
N ASP A 68 -16.35 8.91 -10.18
CA ASP A 68 -15.08 8.49 -10.76
C ASP A 68 -13.92 9.13 -10.00
N GLY A 69 -12.87 8.36 -9.77
CA GLY A 69 -11.70 8.78 -9.00
C GLY A 69 -11.76 8.45 -7.50
N PRO A 70 -10.70 8.86 -6.78
CA PRO A 70 -10.46 8.44 -5.40
C PRO A 70 -11.41 9.12 -4.42
N PHE A 71 -11.43 8.63 -3.18
CA PHE A 71 -12.25 9.19 -2.10
C PHE A 71 -11.99 10.69 -1.87
N ALA A 72 -10.71 11.07 -1.94
CA ALA A 72 -10.23 12.43 -1.77
C ALA A 72 -9.07 12.70 -2.74
N GLU A 73 -8.99 13.94 -3.22
CA GLU A 73 -7.81 14.43 -3.92
C GLU A 73 -6.73 14.76 -2.90
N THR A 74 -5.63 14.02 -2.95
CA THR A 74 -4.50 14.16 -2.02
C THR A 74 -3.22 14.40 -2.81
N ARG A 75 -2.19 14.95 -2.14
CA ARG A 75 -0.87 15.11 -2.75
C ARG A 75 -0.18 13.77 -3.03
N GLU A 76 -0.38 12.79 -2.16
CA GLU A 76 0.12 11.42 -2.29
C GLU A 76 -1.07 10.45 -2.27
N GLN A 77 -1.07 9.51 -3.22
CA GLN A 77 -2.13 8.54 -3.44
C GLN A 77 -1.73 7.19 -2.88
N LEU A 78 -2.72 6.39 -2.49
CA LEU A 78 -2.50 5.01 -2.06
C LEU A 78 -2.16 4.14 -3.29
N GLY A 79 -0.88 3.82 -3.46
CA GLY A 79 -0.38 3.07 -4.62
C GLY A 79 -0.21 1.56 -4.37
N GLY A 80 -0.36 1.11 -3.13
CA GLY A 80 -0.19 -0.30 -2.78
C GLY A 80 -0.37 -0.55 -1.29
N TYR A 81 -0.37 -1.82 -0.91
CA TYR A 81 -0.45 -2.20 0.49
C TYR A 81 0.22 -3.56 0.76
N TYR A 82 0.60 -3.79 2.01
CA TYR A 82 0.86 -5.12 2.55
C TYR A 82 0.01 -5.35 3.79
N MET A 83 -0.64 -6.50 3.87
CA MET A 83 -1.10 -7.06 5.14
C MET A 83 0.03 -7.94 5.69
N ILE A 84 0.47 -7.64 6.90
CA ILE A 84 1.51 -8.41 7.58
C ILE A 84 1.06 -8.88 8.95
N GLU A 85 1.71 -9.93 9.45
CA GLU A 85 1.72 -10.29 10.85
C GLU A 85 3.07 -9.95 11.48
N ALA A 86 3.02 -9.27 12.62
CA ALA A 86 4.17 -8.91 13.45
C ALA A 86 3.81 -9.06 14.93
N LYS A 87 4.81 -9.18 15.80
CA LYS A 87 4.65 -9.33 17.25
C LYS A 87 4.13 -8.04 17.88
N ASN A 88 4.57 -6.89 17.39
CA ASN A 88 4.22 -5.57 17.89
C ASN A 88 4.45 -4.48 16.82
N ILE A 89 4.17 -3.23 17.19
CA ILE A 89 4.28 -2.08 16.27
C ILE A 89 5.73 -1.82 15.85
N ASP A 90 6.71 -2.07 16.71
CA ASP A 90 8.13 -1.82 16.39
C ASP A 90 8.64 -2.79 15.31
N GLU A 91 8.26 -4.07 15.39
CA GLU A 91 8.56 -5.04 14.33
C GLU A 91 7.84 -4.67 13.03
N ALA A 92 6.59 -4.22 13.09
CA ALA A 92 5.86 -3.76 11.91
C ALA A 92 6.51 -2.53 11.27
N ILE A 93 6.99 -1.57 12.05
CA ILE A 93 7.75 -0.40 11.59
C ILE A 93 9.07 -0.84 10.95
N GLY A 94 9.79 -1.79 11.55
CA GLY A 94 11.02 -2.33 10.99
C GLY A 94 10.81 -3.02 9.63
N ILE A 95 9.68 -3.73 9.46
CA ILE A 95 9.28 -4.30 8.17
C ILE A 95 8.90 -3.19 7.18
N ALA A 96 8.10 -2.21 7.61
CA ALA A 96 7.65 -1.10 6.78
C ALA A 96 8.81 -0.25 6.23
N ALA A 97 9.83 0.01 7.05
CA ALA A 97 11.02 0.78 6.66
C ALA A 97 11.84 0.12 5.55
N ARG A 98 11.66 -1.19 5.33
CA ARG A 98 12.33 -1.95 4.25
C ARG A 98 11.55 -1.93 2.94
N ILE A 99 10.32 -1.41 2.92
CA ILE A 99 9.53 -1.27 1.70
C ILE A 99 10.18 -0.22 0.79
N PRO A 100 10.52 -0.54 -0.49
CA PRO A 100 11.19 0.42 -1.38
C PRO A 100 10.46 1.76 -1.53
N GLY A 101 9.11 1.74 -1.50
CA GLY A 101 8.24 2.93 -1.55
C GLY A 101 8.48 3.93 -0.43
N ALA A 102 9.00 3.50 0.72
CA ALA A 102 9.30 4.39 1.85
C ALA A 102 10.33 5.48 1.50
N ARG A 103 11.12 5.30 0.43
CA ARG A 103 12.11 6.28 -0.03
C ARG A 103 11.53 7.34 -0.97
N LEU A 104 10.36 7.09 -1.55
CA LEU A 104 9.73 7.98 -2.54
C LEU A 104 8.44 8.65 -2.03
N GLY A 105 7.85 8.11 -0.98
CA GLY A 105 6.67 8.65 -0.32
C GLY A 105 6.65 8.21 1.14
N SER A 106 5.57 7.59 1.57
CA SER A 106 5.39 7.19 2.97
C SER A 106 4.73 5.83 3.12
N ILE A 107 5.01 5.17 4.25
CA ILE A 107 4.31 3.95 4.66
C ILE A 107 3.54 4.25 5.94
N GLU A 108 2.22 4.22 5.88
CA GLU A 108 1.39 4.28 7.08
C GLU A 108 1.24 2.88 7.67
N VAL A 109 1.71 2.69 8.89
CA VAL A 109 1.63 1.43 9.63
C VAL A 109 0.40 1.45 10.53
N ARG A 110 -0.64 0.71 10.17
CA ARG A 110 -1.92 0.73 10.90
C ARG A 110 -2.29 -0.64 11.45
N PRO A 111 -2.46 -0.81 12.78
CA PRO A 111 -2.98 -2.05 13.36
C PRO A 111 -4.40 -2.36 12.86
N VAL A 112 -4.70 -3.64 12.67
CA VAL A 112 -6.02 -4.10 12.20
C VAL A 112 -6.78 -4.77 13.34
N TRP A 113 -8.07 -4.48 13.44
CA TRP A 113 -9.00 -5.27 14.26
C TRP A 113 -9.20 -6.63 13.60
N GLN A 114 -8.69 -7.68 14.20
CA GLN A 114 -8.86 -9.04 13.71
C GLN A 114 -10.22 -9.56 14.19
N TYR A 115 -11.15 -9.77 13.25
CA TYR A 115 -12.42 -10.43 13.50
C TYR A 115 -12.27 -11.91 13.15
N ASN A 116 -12.59 -12.80 14.10
CA ASN A 116 -12.64 -14.23 13.82
C ASN A 116 -13.93 -14.50 13.02
N HIS A 117 -13.79 -15.01 11.79
CA HIS A 117 -14.87 -15.53 10.98
C HIS A 117 -14.81 -17.06 10.94
#